data_AF-A0A349A4N6-F1
#
_entry.id   AF-A0A349A4N6-F1
#
_cell.length_a   1.000
_cell.length_b   1.000
_cell.length_c   1.000
_cell.angle_alpha   90.00
_cell.angle_beta   90.00
_cell.angle_gamma   90.00
#
_symmetry.space_group_name_H-M   'P 1'
#
loop_
_entity.id
_entity.type
_entity.pdbx_description
1 polymer ?
#
loop_
_entity_poly.entity_id
_entity_poly.type
_entity_poly.pdbx_seq_one_letter_code
_entity_poly.pdbx_strand_id
1 'polypeptide(L)' 'MPVPVITIDGPSASGKGTVAERVALALGFHFLDSGA' A
#
# COMPACT_ATOMS: atom_id res chain seq x y z
N MET A 1 -2.55 5.39 -21.06
CA MET A 1 -1.40 5.85 -20.27
C MET A 1 -1.21 4.89 -19.10
N PRO A 2 0.02 4.53 -18.71
CA PRO A 2 0.24 3.65 -17.56
C PRO A 2 -0.14 4.37 -16.26
N VAL A 3 -0.78 3.64 -15.34
CA VAL A 3 -1.14 4.12 -14.00
C VAL A 3 0.03 3.79 -13.06
N PRO A 4 0.56 4.75 -12.27
CA PRO A 4 1.64 4.48 -11.33
C PRO A 4 1.17 3.57 -10.20
N VAL A 5 2.00 2.58 -9.84
CA VAL A 5 1.71 1.59 -8.78
C VAL A 5 2.88 1.52 -7.83
N ILE A 6 2.59 1.50 -6.52
CA ILE A 6 3.57 1.32 -5.44
C ILE A 6 3.23 0.02 -4.71
N THR A 7 4.19 -0.90 -4.61
CA THR A 7 4.04 -2.13 -3.82
C THR A 7 4.76 -1.97 -2.47
N ILE A 8 4.15 -2.45 -1.39
CA ILE A 8 4.76 -2.53 -0.06
C ILE A 8 4.77 -3.99 0.38
N ASP A 9 5.94 -4.61 0.27
CA ASP A 9 6.14 -6.01 0.64
C ASP A 9 6.91 -6.14 1.96
N GLY A 10 6.61 -7.21 2.68
CA GLY A 10 7.28 -7.55 3.92
C GLY A 10 6.71 -8.82 4.57
N PRO A 11 7.35 -9.33 5.63
CA PRO A 11 6.89 -10.50 6.37
C PRO A 11 5.45 -10.36 6.89
N SER A 12 4.83 -11.50 7.23
CA SER A 12 3.54 -11.47 7.94
C SER A 12 3.66 -10.71 9.27
N ALA A 13 2.57 -10.05 9.69
CA ALA A 13 2.49 -9.24 10.92
C ALA A 13 3.52 -8.09 11.06
N SER A 14 4.20 -7.68 9.98
CA SER A 14 5.18 -6.58 9.98
C SER A 14 4.58 -5.16 9.99
N GLY A 15 3.25 -5.04 9.85
CA GLY A 15 2.58 -3.73 9.75
C GLY A 15 2.52 -3.14 8.33
N LYS A 16 2.89 -3.90 7.29
CA LYS A 16 2.91 -3.45 5.89
C LYS A 16 1.58 -2.83 5.39
N GLY A 17 0.42 -3.38 5.80
CA GLY A 17 -0.89 -2.82 5.43
C GLY A 17 -1.11 -1.42 6.00
N THR A 18 -0.74 -1.21 7.27
CA THR A 18 -0.81 0.10 7.93
C THR A 18 0.12 1.12 7.29
N VAL A 19 1.33 0.72 6.90
CA VAL A 19 2.25 1.61 6.18
C VAL A 19 1.71 1.94 4.80
N ALA A 20 1.19 0.95 4.06
CA ALA A 20 0.63 1.13 2.73
C ALA A 20 -0.58 2.07 2.71
N GLU A 21 -1.49 1.94 3.69
CA GLU A 21 -2.61 2.86 3.86
C GLU A 21 -2.14 4.30 4.11
N ARG A 22 -1.16 4.50 5.00
CA ARG A 22 -0.62 5.84 5.30
C ARG A 22 0.11 6.45 4.10
N VAL A 23 0.87 5.65 3.35
CA VAL A 23 1.54 6.09 2.12
C VAL A 23 0.51 6.50 1.07
N ALA A 24 -0.56 5.71 0.89
CA ALA A 24 -1.63 6.02 -0.04
C ALA A 24 -2.31 7.35 0.30
N LEU A 25 -2.65 7.57 1.57
CA LEU A 25 -3.20 8.83 2.07
C LEU A 25 -2.24 10.02 1.85
N ALA A 26 -0.96 9.85 2.16
CA ALA A 26 0.03 10.92 2.06
C ALA A 26 0.32 11.34 0.61
N LEU A 27 0.25 10.39 -0.34
CA LEU A 27 0.57 10.63 -1.75
C LEU A 27 -0.66 10.81 -2.63
N GLY A 28 -1.87 10.64 -2.10
CA GLY A 28 -3.11 10.70 -2.87
C GLY A 28 -3.32 9.50 -3.80
N PHE A 29 -2.78 8.33 -3.45
CA PHE A 29 -2.97 7.09 -4.19
C PHE A 29 -4.20 6.34 -3.67
N HIS A 30 -4.79 5.49 -4.51
CA HIS A 30 -5.76 4.50 -4.06
C HIS A 30 -5.05 3.38 -3.30
N PHE A 31 -5.61 2.99 -2.15
CA PHE A 31 -5.12 1.87 -1.36
C PHE A 31 -5.85 0.58 -1.78
N LEU A 32 -5.09 -0.50 -1.97
CA LEU A 32 -5.58 -1.86 -2.24
C LEU A 32 -4.89 -2.81 -1.27
N ASP A 33 -5.68 -3.51 -0.46
CA ASP A 33 -5.20 -4.61 0.39
C ASP A 33 -5.48 -5.94 -0.31
N SER A 34 -4.42 -6.73 -0.56
CA SER A 34 -4.53 -8.05 -1.19
C SER A 34 -4.87 -9.16 -0.20
N GLY A 35 -4.84 -8.87 1.11
CA GLY A 35 -4.96 -9.84 2.19
C GLY A 35 -6.18 -9.70 3.08
N ALA A 36 -7.14 -8.82 2.73
CA ALA A 36 -8.49 -8.83 3.30
C ALA A 36 -9.38 -9.87 2.61
#